data_AF-A0A258QRH3-F1
#
_entry.id   AF-A0A258QRH3-F1
#
_cell.length_a   1.000
_cell.length_b   1.000
_cell.length_c   1.000
_cell.angle_alpha   90.00
_cell.angle_beta   90.00
_cell.angle_gamma   90.00
#
_symmetry.space_group_name_H-M   'P 1'
#
loop_
_entity.id
_entity.type
_entity.pdbx_description
1 polymer ?
#
loop_
_entity_poly.entity_id
_entity_poly.type
_entity_poly.pdbx_seq_one_letter_code
_entity_poly.pdbx_strand_id
1 'polypeptide(L)'
;GDILALVEQAQQNVDVAKAEKLATKISKGGFDLGDFRDQLAQMQQMGGMASFMDKLPSHMAQAASKTNLSAADKQTKRMRGIIDSMTPQERAKPELLKATRKRRIAAGAGVEVQEVNRLLAQFDQMQTMMKQFKGGKMARAMASMAAKGATKGLGGLFKK
;
A
#
# COMPACT_ATOMS: atom_id res chain seq x y z
N GLY A 1 13.52 14.04 -34.33
CA GLY A 1 13.94 13.00 -33.40
C GLY A 1 14.46 13.65 -32.14
N ASP A 2 13.77 13.58 -31.01
CA ASP A 2 12.34 13.42 -30.87
C ASP A 2 11.94 14.31 -29.70
N ILE A 3 11.24 15.40 -30.01
CA ILE A 3 10.76 16.39 -29.04
C ILE A 3 9.64 15.76 -28.18
N LEU A 4 9.15 14.57 -28.59
CA LEU A 4 8.29 13.69 -27.81
C LEU A 4 8.99 13.05 -26.60
N ALA A 5 10.32 12.89 -26.61
CA ALA A 5 11.05 12.34 -25.46
C ALA A 5 11.11 13.33 -24.26
N LEU A 6 11.02 14.63 -24.52
CA LEU A 6 10.93 15.67 -23.48
C LEU A 6 9.53 15.80 -22.87
N VAL A 7 8.51 15.21 -23.50
CA VAL A 7 7.13 15.15 -22.96
C VAL A 7 6.94 13.95 -22.03
N GLU A 8 7.76 12.90 -22.17
CA GLU A 8 7.73 11.71 -21.30
C GLU A 8 8.43 11.96 -19.94
N GLN A 9 9.39 12.89 -19.88
CA GLN A 9 10.04 13.33 -18.64
C GLN A 9 9.18 14.25 -17.75
N ALA A 10 8.07 14.80 -18.27
CA ALA A 10 7.16 15.63 -17.45
C ALA A 10 6.37 14.82 -16.41
N GLN A 11 6.26 13.49 -16.56
CA GLN A 11 5.55 12.64 -15.59
C GLN A 11 6.41 12.28 -14.35
N GLN A 12 7.74 12.41 -14.41
CA GLN A 12 8.63 12.02 -13.31
C GLN A 12 8.69 13.03 -12.16
N ASN A 13 8.43 14.32 -12.42
CA ASN A 13 8.41 15.34 -11.35
C ASN A 13 7.27 15.12 -10.34
N VAL A 14 6.19 14.44 -10.74
CA VAL A 14 5.10 14.04 -9.84
C VAL A 14 5.52 12.90 -8.90
N ASP A 15 6.50 12.09 -9.32
CA ASP A 15 6.92 10.89 -8.59
C ASP A 15 7.94 11.21 -7.50
N VAL A 16 8.86 12.15 -7.74
CA VAL A 16 9.87 12.56 -6.74
C VAL A 16 9.20 13.18 -5.50
N ALA A 17 8.26 14.10 -5.68
CA ALA A 17 7.56 14.75 -4.56
C ALA A 17 6.67 13.76 -3.78
N LYS A 18 6.10 12.75 -4.45
CA LYS A 18 5.34 11.67 -3.79
C LYS A 18 6.27 10.71 -3.06
N ALA A 19 7.39 10.33 -3.67
CA ALA A 19 8.39 9.46 -3.08
C ALA A 19 9.03 10.09 -1.83
N GLU A 20 9.37 11.39 -1.88
CA GLU A 20 9.89 12.13 -0.73
C GLU A 20 8.86 12.27 0.40
N LYS A 21 7.59 12.54 0.07
CA LYS A 21 6.49 12.55 1.06
C LYS A 21 6.31 11.17 1.70
N LEU A 22 6.35 10.11 0.90
CA LEU A 22 6.23 8.74 1.37
C LEU A 22 7.41 8.38 2.28
N ALA A 23 8.65 8.68 1.85
CA ALA A 23 9.87 8.46 2.61
C ALA A 23 9.88 9.26 3.93
N THR A 24 9.45 10.52 3.89
CA THR A 24 9.35 11.38 5.07
C THR A 24 8.29 10.87 6.04
N LYS A 25 7.13 10.40 5.55
CA LYS A 25 6.08 9.82 6.41
C LYS A 25 6.47 8.47 7.01
N ILE A 26 7.08 7.60 6.21
CA ILE A 26 7.66 6.34 6.69
C ILE A 26 8.71 6.63 7.77
N SER A 27 9.60 7.61 7.53
CA SER A 27 10.61 8.05 8.50
C SER A 27 9.97 8.61 9.78
N LYS A 28 8.94 9.46 9.68
CA LYS A 28 8.18 10.03 10.81
C LYS A 28 7.28 9.01 11.54
N GLY A 29 7.05 7.84 10.97
CA GLY A 29 6.58 6.66 11.71
C GLY A 29 5.08 6.48 11.90
N GLY A 30 4.26 7.20 11.15
CA GLY A 30 2.83 6.97 11.14
C GLY A 30 2.38 6.61 9.73
N PHE A 31 2.10 5.34 9.48
CA PHE A 31 1.16 4.98 8.43
C PHE A 31 -0.22 4.98 9.07
N ASP A 32 -1.08 5.93 8.66
CA ASP A 32 -2.41 6.15 9.23
C ASP A 32 -3.54 5.82 8.22
N LEU A 33 -4.79 5.90 8.67
CA LEU A 33 -5.93 5.59 7.79
C LEU A 33 -6.11 6.61 6.66
N GLY A 34 -5.60 7.84 6.82
CA GLY A 34 -5.59 8.85 5.78
C GLY A 34 -4.67 8.45 4.63
N ASP A 35 -3.47 7.97 4.95
CA ASP A 35 -2.52 7.42 3.97
C ASP A 35 -3.12 6.22 3.23
N PHE A 36 -3.78 5.33 3.98
CA PHE A 36 -4.45 4.20 3.38
C PHE A 36 -5.56 4.63 2.41
N ARG A 37 -6.35 5.63 2.78
CA ARG A 37 -7.38 6.19 1.91
C ARG A 37 -6.80 6.77 0.63
N ASP A 38 -5.67 7.46 0.72
CA ASP A 38 -5.02 8.05 -0.46
C ASP A 38 -4.46 6.99 -1.40
N GLN A 39 -3.93 5.88 -0.85
CA GLN A 39 -3.54 4.72 -1.65
C GLN A 39 -4.74 4.09 -2.37
N LEU A 40 -5.87 3.90 -1.67
CA LEU A 40 -7.10 3.38 -2.29
C LEU A 40 -7.63 4.33 -3.39
N ALA A 41 -7.51 5.65 -3.20
CA ALA A 41 -7.91 6.65 -4.19
C ALA A 41 -7.00 6.63 -5.43
N GLN A 42 -5.68 6.52 -5.26
CA GLN A 42 -4.73 6.38 -6.37
C GLN A 42 -5.00 5.12 -7.19
N MET A 43 -5.26 4.01 -6.50
CA MET A 43 -5.59 2.74 -7.14
C MET A 43 -6.88 2.81 -7.98
N GLN A 44 -7.89 3.55 -7.51
CA GLN A 44 -9.10 3.82 -8.29
C GLN A 44 -8.83 4.71 -9.51
N GLN A 45 -8.00 5.73 -9.36
CA GLN A 45 -7.66 6.66 -10.46
C GLN A 45 -6.89 5.96 -11.59
N MET A 46 -6.07 4.96 -11.26
CA MET A 46 -5.31 4.19 -12.23
C MET A 46 -6.14 3.13 -12.98
N GLY A 47 -7.45 3.02 -12.76
CA GLY A 47 -8.30 2.04 -13.45
C GLY A 47 -8.65 0.80 -12.61
N GLY A 48 -8.49 0.87 -11.28
CA GLY A 48 -8.93 -0.18 -10.36
C GLY A 48 -8.06 -1.45 -10.38
N MET A 49 -8.62 -2.55 -9.91
CA MET A 49 -7.96 -3.86 -9.82
C MET A 49 -7.67 -4.52 -11.15
N ALA A 50 -8.44 -4.21 -12.19
CA ALA A 50 -8.11 -4.65 -13.54
C ALA A 50 -6.77 -4.07 -14.00
N SER A 51 -6.61 -2.74 -13.94
CA SER A 51 -5.38 -2.10 -14.43
C SER A 51 -4.14 -2.39 -13.58
N PHE A 52 -4.33 -2.62 -12.27
CA PHE A 52 -3.23 -3.09 -11.42
C PHE A 52 -2.78 -4.51 -11.82
N MET A 53 -3.74 -5.40 -12.14
CA MET A 53 -3.43 -6.78 -12.53
C MET A 53 -2.74 -6.86 -13.90
N ASP A 54 -3.08 -5.99 -14.84
CA ASP A 54 -2.43 -5.88 -16.15
C ASP A 54 -0.95 -5.47 -16.06
N LYS A 55 -0.57 -4.81 -14.96
CA LYS A 55 0.80 -4.37 -14.68
C LYS A 55 1.58 -5.37 -13.81
N LEU A 56 0.93 -6.41 -13.30
CA LEU A 56 1.61 -7.45 -12.52
C LEU A 56 2.32 -8.44 -13.45
N PRO A 57 3.50 -8.95 -13.05
CA PRO A 57 4.15 -10.05 -13.76
C PRO A 57 3.18 -11.23 -13.95
N SER A 58 3.22 -11.85 -15.13
CA SER A 58 2.26 -12.85 -15.60
C SER A 58 2.03 -14.04 -14.65
N HIS A 59 3.01 -14.40 -13.82
CA HIS A 59 2.89 -15.46 -12.81
C HIS A 59 2.02 -15.05 -11.59
N MET A 60 1.98 -13.76 -11.22
CA MET A 60 1.08 -13.25 -10.18
C MET A 60 -0.33 -13.02 -10.73
N ALA A 61 -0.46 -12.62 -12.00
CA ALA A 61 -1.75 -12.42 -12.66
C ALA A 61 -2.58 -13.71 -12.69
N GLN A 62 -1.97 -14.89 -12.88
CA GLN A 62 -2.68 -16.17 -12.84
C GLN A 62 -3.20 -16.57 -11.45
N ALA A 63 -2.54 -16.14 -10.38
CA ALA A 63 -3.04 -16.36 -9.01
C ALA A 63 -4.20 -15.41 -8.69
N ALA A 64 -4.13 -14.18 -9.22
CA ALA A 64 -5.14 -13.15 -9.03
C ALA A 64 -6.36 -13.29 -9.95
N SER A 65 -6.25 -13.98 -11.10
CA SER A 65 -7.34 -14.18 -12.07
C SER A 65 -8.54 -14.97 -11.53
N LYS A 66 -8.37 -15.70 -10.42
CA LYS A 66 -9.48 -16.34 -9.69
C LYS A 66 -10.29 -15.35 -8.84
N THR A 67 -9.82 -14.12 -8.69
CA THR A 67 -10.48 -13.07 -7.91
C THR A 67 -11.39 -12.28 -8.84
N ASN A 68 -12.66 -12.13 -8.45
CA ASN A 68 -13.58 -11.28 -9.19
C ASN A 68 -13.16 -9.81 -9.04
N LEU A 69 -12.41 -9.29 -10.02
CA LEU A 69 -11.85 -7.93 -9.99
C LEU A 69 -12.92 -6.86 -9.83
N SER A 70 -14.10 -7.07 -10.42
CA SER A 70 -15.23 -6.16 -10.28
C SER A 70 -15.75 -6.09 -8.84
N ALA A 71 -15.72 -7.22 -8.11
CA ALA A 71 -16.09 -7.26 -6.70
C ALA A 71 -15.01 -6.60 -5.84
N ALA A 72 -13.73 -6.81 -6.16
CA ALA A 72 -12.61 -6.15 -5.49
C ALA A 72 -12.68 -4.62 -5.63
N ASP A 73 -12.99 -4.11 -6.82
CA ASP A 73 -13.16 -2.66 -7.04
C ASP A 73 -14.32 -2.07 -6.24
N LYS A 74 -15.46 -2.77 -6.17
CA LYS A 74 -16.59 -2.36 -5.33
C LYS A 74 -16.19 -2.33 -3.85
N GLN A 75 -15.40 -3.31 -3.41
CA GLN A 75 -14.89 -3.36 -2.04
C GLN A 75 -13.93 -2.18 -1.77
N THR A 76 -13.02 -1.86 -2.68
CA THR A 76 -12.15 -0.67 -2.57
C THR A 76 -12.96 0.62 -2.44
N LYS A 77 -13.99 0.79 -3.27
CA LYS A 77 -14.89 1.95 -3.20
C LYS A 77 -15.58 2.04 -1.84
N ARG A 78 -16.06 0.91 -1.33
CA ARG A 78 -16.69 0.84 -0.01
C ARG A 78 -15.71 1.19 1.11
N MET A 79 -14.50 0.64 1.07
CA MET A 79 -13.46 0.94 2.06
C MET A 79 -13.10 2.42 2.08
N ARG A 80 -12.96 3.04 0.91
CA ARG A 80 -12.76 4.49 0.80
C ARG A 80 -13.92 5.27 1.42
N GLY A 81 -15.17 4.90 1.12
CA GLY A 81 -16.35 5.54 1.71
C GLY A 81 -16.42 5.44 3.25
N ILE A 82 -15.99 4.30 3.81
CA ILE A 82 -15.88 4.12 5.27
C ILE A 82 -14.85 5.09 5.86
N ILE A 83 -13.68 5.24 5.24
CA ILE A 83 -12.63 6.14 5.75
C ILE A 83 -13.02 7.61 5.56
N ASP A 84 -13.68 7.95 4.45
CA ASP A 84 -14.17 9.30 4.20
C ASP A 84 -15.23 9.72 5.24
N SER A 85 -15.95 8.77 5.86
CA SER A 85 -16.91 9.00 6.97
C SER A 85 -16.26 9.18 8.36
N MET A 86 -14.94 9.08 8.44
CA MET A 86 -14.17 9.35 9.67
C MET A 86 -13.73 10.81 9.74
N THR A 87 -13.55 11.31 10.96
CA THR A 87 -12.91 12.61 11.22
C THR A 87 -11.39 12.53 11.07
N PRO A 88 -10.67 13.64 10.82
CA PRO A 88 -9.21 13.63 10.70
C PRO A 88 -8.49 13.05 11.93
N GLN A 89 -9.02 13.30 13.12
CA GLN A 89 -8.49 12.77 14.38
C GLN A 89 -8.61 11.25 14.45
N GLU A 90 -9.74 10.69 14.01
CA GLU A 90 -9.97 9.25 13.96
C GLU A 90 -9.11 8.56 12.90
N ARG A 91 -8.81 9.25 11.78
CA ARG A 91 -7.92 8.72 10.74
C ARG A 91 -6.46 8.65 11.22
N ALA A 92 -6.00 9.69 11.90
CA ALA A 92 -4.66 9.73 12.47
C ALA A 92 -4.49 8.76 13.64
N LYS A 93 -5.55 8.51 14.43
CA LYS A 93 -5.53 7.64 15.61
C LYS A 93 -6.67 6.61 15.59
N PRO A 94 -6.46 5.46 14.92
CA PRO A 94 -7.44 4.38 14.82
C PRO A 94 -7.86 3.81 16.19
N GLU A 95 -6.99 3.90 17.18
CA GLU A 95 -7.24 3.50 18.59
C GLU A 95 -8.44 4.21 19.24
N LEU A 96 -8.82 5.39 18.73
CA LEU A 96 -9.99 6.12 19.22
C LEU A 96 -11.31 5.50 18.77
N LEU A 97 -11.31 4.62 17.75
CA LEU A 97 -12.50 4.03 17.14
C LEU A 97 -13.13 2.94 18.03
N LYS A 98 -13.78 3.37 19.10
CA LYS A 98 -14.64 2.53 19.96
C LYS A 98 -16.04 2.33 19.36
N ALA A 99 -16.87 1.50 19.99
CA ALA A 99 -18.19 1.09 19.52
C ALA A 99 -19.07 2.25 19.01
N THR A 100 -19.19 3.34 19.78
CA THR A 100 -20.01 4.50 19.41
C THR A 100 -19.55 5.17 18.11
N ARG A 101 -18.23 5.33 17.92
CA ARG A 101 -17.67 5.92 16.69
C ARG A 101 -17.83 4.98 15.50
N LYS A 102 -17.61 3.68 15.69
CA LYS A 102 -17.82 2.68 14.63
C LYS A 102 -19.28 2.67 14.14
N ARG A 103 -20.25 2.79 15.05
CA ARG A 103 -21.69 2.92 14.69
C ARG A 103 -21.96 4.18 13.86
N ARG A 104 -21.42 5.33 14.27
CA ARG A 104 -21.56 6.59 13.53
C ARG A 104 -20.95 6.49 12.13
N ILE A 105 -19.74 5.93 12.01
CA ILE A 105 -19.05 5.75 10.73
C ILE A 105 -19.82 4.80 9.82
N ALA A 106 -20.29 3.68 10.36
CA ALA A 106 -21.10 2.70 9.63
C ALA A 106 -22.37 3.35 9.06
N ALA A 107 -23.09 4.12 9.88
CA ALA A 107 -24.27 4.86 9.44
C ALA A 107 -23.93 5.92 8.38
N GLY A 108 -22.84 6.67 8.55
CA GLY A 108 -22.41 7.69 7.58
C GLY A 108 -21.96 7.11 6.24
N ALA A 109 -21.39 5.90 6.24
CA ALA A 109 -20.95 5.20 5.04
C ALA A 109 -22.02 4.29 4.42
N GLY A 110 -23.18 4.12 5.07
CA GLY A 110 -24.25 3.21 4.62
C GLY A 110 -23.85 1.74 4.66
N VAL A 111 -23.04 1.33 5.64
CA VAL A 111 -22.54 -0.03 5.81
C VAL A 111 -22.82 -0.57 7.20
N GLU A 112 -22.58 -1.86 7.41
CA GLU A 112 -22.65 -2.44 8.74
C GLU A 112 -21.38 -2.16 9.58
N VAL A 113 -21.53 -2.18 10.91
CA VAL A 113 -20.41 -2.04 11.84
C VAL A 113 -19.35 -3.14 11.63
N GLN A 114 -19.77 -4.32 11.16
CA GLN A 114 -18.85 -5.41 10.84
C GLN A 114 -17.88 -5.04 9.72
N GLU A 115 -18.33 -4.26 8.73
CA GLU A 115 -17.48 -3.82 7.62
C GLU A 115 -16.40 -2.84 8.09
N VAL A 116 -16.77 -1.96 9.04
CA VAL A 116 -15.81 -1.07 9.70
C VAL A 116 -14.75 -1.88 10.47
N ASN A 117 -15.15 -2.94 11.18
CA ASN A 117 -14.20 -3.81 11.88
C ASN A 117 -13.26 -4.55 10.92
N ARG A 118 -13.79 -5.05 9.79
CA ARG A 118 -12.97 -5.72 8.76
C ARG A 118 -11.94 -4.75 8.16
N LEU A 119 -12.33 -3.51 7.88
CA LEU A 119 -11.40 -2.49 7.40
C LEU A 119 -10.29 -2.21 8.41
N LEU A 120 -10.64 -2.08 9.70
CA LEU A 120 -9.64 -1.83 10.75
C LEU A 120 -8.67 -3.00 10.90
N ALA A 121 -9.14 -4.24 10.78
CA ALA A 121 -8.27 -5.41 10.79
C ALA A 121 -7.29 -5.43 9.59
N GLN A 122 -7.78 -5.13 8.38
CA GLN A 122 -6.93 -5.04 7.18
C GLN A 122 -5.89 -3.93 7.30
N PHE A 123 -6.28 -2.78 7.86
CA PHE A 123 -5.38 -1.68 8.15
C PHE A 123 -4.30 -2.09 9.16
N ASP A 124 -4.66 -2.77 10.25
CA ASP A 124 -3.71 -3.22 11.27
C ASP A 124 -2.69 -4.24 10.73
N GLN A 125 -3.13 -5.15 9.86
CA GLN A 125 -2.24 -6.08 9.14
C GLN A 125 -1.22 -5.34 8.29
N MET A 126 -1.67 -4.36 7.50
CA MET A 126 -0.77 -3.56 6.66
C MET A 126 0.13 -2.66 7.51
N GLN A 127 -0.36 -2.08 8.61
CA GLN A 127 0.45 -1.30 9.53
C GLN A 127 1.54 -2.18 10.17
N THR A 128 1.21 -3.41 10.53
CA THR A 128 2.17 -4.41 11.03
C THR A 128 3.24 -4.73 10.00
N MET A 129 2.84 -4.96 8.75
CA MET A 129 3.77 -5.18 7.64
C MET A 129 4.69 -3.97 7.43
N MET A 130 4.14 -2.75 7.39
CA MET A 130 4.94 -1.52 7.27
C MET A 130 5.92 -1.32 8.43
N LYS A 131 5.51 -1.65 9.67
CA LYS A 131 6.41 -1.65 10.83
C LYS A 131 7.54 -2.67 10.67
N GLN A 132 7.28 -3.85 10.14
CA GLN A 132 8.31 -4.86 9.86
C GLN A 132 9.31 -4.39 8.79
N PHE A 133 8.84 -3.69 7.76
CA PHE A 133 9.69 -3.07 6.74
C PHE A 133 10.53 -1.92 7.32
N LYS A 134 9.91 -1.00 8.09
CA LYS A 134 10.61 0.12 8.74
C LYS A 134 11.62 -0.33 9.79
N GLY A 135 11.35 -1.43 10.49
CA GLY A 135 12.24 -1.98 11.52
C GLY A 135 13.57 -2.54 10.99
N GLY A 136 13.85 -2.42 9.69
CA GLY A 136 15.11 -2.82 9.08
C GLY A 136 15.36 -4.32 9.11
N LYS A 137 14.46 -5.15 9.68
CA LYS A 137 14.63 -6.61 9.74
C LYS A 137 14.63 -7.23 8.34
N MET A 138 13.78 -6.74 7.43
CA MET A 138 13.77 -7.18 6.03
C MET A 138 15.00 -6.68 5.27
N ALA A 139 15.40 -5.42 5.46
CA ALA A 139 16.61 -4.86 4.84
C ALA A 139 17.90 -5.55 5.35
N ARG A 140 17.95 -5.88 6.64
CA ARG A 140 19.07 -6.58 7.28
C ARG A 140 19.07 -8.07 6.90
N ALA A 141 17.90 -8.70 6.74
CA ALA A 141 17.76 -10.05 6.21
C ALA A 141 18.18 -10.13 4.73
N MET A 142 17.74 -9.19 3.89
CA MET A 142 18.18 -9.09 2.49
C MET A 142 19.67 -8.76 2.37
N ALA A 143 20.19 -7.82 3.15
CA ALA A 143 21.62 -7.54 3.20
C ALA A 143 22.43 -8.78 3.65
N SER A 144 21.91 -9.55 4.62
CA SER A 144 22.56 -10.79 5.06
C SER A 144 22.49 -11.91 4.01
N MET A 145 21.43 -11.97 3.21
CA MET A 145 21.30 -12.91 2.09
C MET A 145 22.20 -12.49 0.90
N ALA A 146 22.26 -11.20 0.58
CA ALA A 146 23.16 -10.66 -0.43
C ALA A 146 24.63 -10.86 -0.05
N ALA A 147 24.98 -10.64 1.23
CA ALA A 147 26.31 -10.92 1.76
C ALA A 147 26.67 -12.42 1.69
N LYS A 148 25.72 -13.31 2.03
CA LYS A 148 25.92 -14.77 1.91
C LYS A 148 25.98 -15.28 0.46
N GLY A 149 25.28 -14.62 -0.47
CA GLY A 149 25.35 -14.89 -1.90
C GLY A 149 26.67 -14.47 -2.54
N ALA A 150 27.21 -13.31 -2.14
CA ALA A 150 28.50 -12.81 -2.61
C ALA A 150 29.68 -13.68 -2.14
N THR A 151 29.61 -14.27 -0.94
CA THR A 151 30.66 -15.18 -0.44
C THR A 151 30.73 -16.52 -1.16
N LYS A 152 29.65 -16.98 -1.83
CA LYS A 152 29.66 -18.25 -2.56
C LYS A 152 30.18 -18.12 -4.00
N GLY A 153 30.23 -16.90 -4.56
CA GLY A 153 30.73 -16.62 -5.90
C GLY A 153 32.24 -16.31 -5.98
N LEU A 154 32.88 -15.90 -4.88
CA LEU A 154 34.30 -15.50 -4.89
C LEU A 154 35.29 -16.59 -4.43
N GLY A 155 34.80 -17.73 -3.92
CA GLY A 155 35.65 -18.80 -3.40
C GLY A 155 36.24 -19.76 -4.46
N GLY A 156 35.86 -19.61 -5.73
CA GLY A 156 36.26 -20.52 -6.82
C GLY A 156 37.42 -20.03 -7.71
N LEU A 157 37.93 -18.80 -7.53
CA LEU A 157 38.92 -18.20 -8.45
C LEU A 157 40.37 -18.18 -7.96
N PHE A 158 40.69 -18.77 -6.80
CA PHE A 158 42.05 -18.75 -6.23
C PHE A 158 42.54 -20.11 -5.73
N LYS A 159 42.34 -21.18 -6.51
CA LYS A 159 43.09 -22.42 -6.31
C LYS A 159 43.79 -22.80 -7.62
N LYS A 160 45.03 -22.32 -7.73
CA LYS A 160 46.05 -22.82 -8.66
C LYS A 160 46.87 -23.86 -7.91
#